data_AF-A0A1M6K976-F1
#
_entry.id   AF-A0A1M6K976-F1
#
_cell.length_a   1.000
_cell.length_b   1.000
_cell.length_c   1.000
_cell.angle_alpha   90.00
_cell.angle_beta   90.00
_cell.angle_gamma   90.00
#
_symmetry.space_group_name_H-M   'P 1'
#
loop_
_entity.id
_entity.type
_entity.pdbx_description
1 polymer ?
#
loop_
_entity_poly.entity_id
_entity_poly.type
_entity_poly.pdbx_seq_one_letter_code
_entity_poly.pdbx_strand_id
1 'polypeptide(L)'
;MQNKLHFAAHGHTAAEVIYERADADQHMMGLTSFKGDHPTLRDAKIAKNYLSEEELKVLNNLVSGYFDFAEVQAMKHRAMYMKDYIQHLDAILSSTGEQLLNGCGTVSHEQAMEKAEREYRQFDVRTLSPVEQAYLDNIKILNKKVKGKK
;
A
#
# COMPACT_ATOMS: atom_id res chain seq x y z
N MET A 1 3.14 -16.36 2.88
CA MET A 1 1.90 -16.18 3.66
C MET A 1 1.25 -14.85 3.32
N GLN A 2 1.89 -13.69 3.56
CA GLN A 2 1.30 -12.37 3.29
C GLN A 2 0.74 -12.19 1.86
N ASN A 3 1.47 -12.61 0.82
CA ASN A 3 0.96 -12.53 -0.56
C ASN A 3 -0.31 -13.33 -0.81
N LYS A 4 -0.53 -14.45 -0.09
CA LYS A 4 -1.79 -15.21 -0.20
C LYS A 4 -2.96 -14.43 0.40
N LEU A 5 -2.75 -13.70 1.49
CA LEU A 5 -3.76 -12.84 2.10
C LEU A 5 -4.10 -11.63 1.22
N HIS A 6 -3.09 -11.00 0.61
CA HIS A 6 -3.32 -9.95 -0.38
C HIS A 6 -4.12 -10.49 -1.58
N PHE A 7 -3.70 -11.62 -2.13
CA PHE A 7 -4.37 -12.22 -3.28
C PHE A 7 -5.81 -12.64 -2.97
N ALA A 8 -6.07 -13.19 -1.78
CA ALA A 8 -7.40 -13.52 -1.32
C ALA A 8 -8.31 -12.30 -1.12
N ALA A 9 -7.74 -11.15 -0.74
CA ALA A 9 -8.54 -9.95 -0.46
C ALA A 9 -8.90 -9.18 -1.73
N HIS A 10 -8.04 -9.20 -2.75
CA HIS A 10 -8.16 -8.31 -3.91
C HIS A 10 -7.53 -8.83 -5.21
N GLY A 11 -7.19 -10.13 -5.30
CA GLY A 11 -6.74 -10.79 -6.52
C GLY A 11 -5.31 -10.45 -6.99
N HIS A 12 -4.52 -9.75 -6.17
CA HIS A 12 -3.16 -9.32 -6.53
C HIS A 12 -2.19 -9.57 -5.38
N THR A 13 -0.92 -9.81 -5.67
CA THR A 13 0.14 -9.78 -4.65
C THR A 13 0.42 -8.34 -4.21
N ALA A 14 1.10 -8.15 -3.07
CA ALA A 14 1.48 -6.81 -2.62
C ALA A 14 2.34 -6.04 -3.65
N ALA A 15 3.22 -6.75 -4.37
CA ALA A 15 4.05 -6.16 -5.41
C ALA A 15 3.22 -5.72 -6.62
N GLU A 16 2.28 -6.55 -7.07
CA GLU A 16 1.36 -6.22 -8.17
C GLU A 16 0.47 -5.02 -7.82
N VAL A 17 -0.06 -4.94 -6.59
CA VAL A 17 -0.84 -3.77 -6.15
C VAL A 17 -0.05 -2.47 -6.28
N ILE A 18 1.19 -2.44 -5.77
CA ILE A 18 2.03 -1.25 -5.86
C ILE A 18 2.35 -0.95 -7.32
N TYR A 19 2.72 -1.97 -8.09
CA TYR A 19 3.09 -1.79 -9.48
C TYR A 19 1.92 -1.32 -10.34
N GLU A 20 0.70 -1.77 -10.10
CA GLU A 20 -0.45 -1.38 -10.90
C GLU A 20 -1.04 -0.04 -10.46
N ARG A 21 -1.05 0.25 -9.15
CA ARG A 21 -1.78 1.40 -8.59
C ARG A 21 -0.91 2.62 -8.30
N ALA A 22 0.41 2.49 -8.19
CA ALA A 22 1.29 3.65 -8.07
C ALA A 22 1.31 4.44 -9.39
N ASP A 23 0.82 5.68 -9.36
CA ASP A 23 0.64 6.52 -10.54
C ASP A 23 0.78 8.00 -10.18
N ALA A 24 1.81 8.67 -10.71
CA ALA A 24 2.08 10.09 -10.43
C ALA A 24 1.05 11.07 -10.99
N ASP A 25 0.21 10.65 -11.94
CA ASP A 25 -0.85 11.48 -12.54
C ASP A 25 -2.13 11.49 -11.69
N GLN A 26 -2.28 10.54 -10.76
CA GLN A 26 -3.43 10.47 -9.87
C GLN A 26 -3.27 11.37 -8.63
N HIS A 27 -4.42 11.76 -8.06
CA HIS A 27 -4.44 12.50 -6.81
C HIS A 27 -3.74 11.69 -5.71
N MET A 28 -2.79 12.33 -5.00
CA MET A 28 -1.96 11.69 -3.98
C MET A 28 -1.33 10.38 -4.45
N MET A 29 -0.95 10.31 -5.73
CA MET A 29 -0.41 9.12 -6.40
C MET A 29 -1.28 7.86 -6.42
N GLY A 30 -2.59 8.00 -6.19
CA GLY A 30 -3.50 6.86 -6.05
C GLY A 30 -3.50 6.24 -4.64
N LEU A 31 -2.82 6.83 -3.66
CA LEU A 31 -2.91 6.38 -2.27
C LEU A 31 -4.27 6.73 -1.67
N THR A 32 -4.88 5.76 -1.00
CA THR A 32 -6.12 5.88 -0.23
C THR A 32 -5.86 6.17 1.25
N SER A 33 -4.67 5.81 1.76
CA SER A 33 -4.29 6.01 3.16
C SER A 33 -2.81 6.33 3.29
N PHE A 34 -2.46 7.39 4.01
CA PHE A 34 -1.08 7.77 4.34
C PHE A 34 -1.07 8.66 5.58
N LYS A 35 0.12 8.90 6.15
CA LYS A 35 0.26 9.73 7.33
C LYS A 35 0.64 11.16 6.94
N GLY A 36 -0.08 12.14 7.50
CA GLY A 36 0.17 13.56 7.27
C GLY A 36 -0.62 14.13 6.10
N ASP A 37 -0.24 15.33 5.65
CA ASP A 37 -0.99 16.08 4.63
C ASP A 37 -0.66 15.65 3.19
N HIS A 38 0.51 15.05 2.98
CA HIS A 38 0.98 14.56 1.68
C HIS A 38 1.63 13.18 1.84
N PRO A 39 1.48 12.29 0.83
CA PRO A 39 2.11 10.97 0.86
C PRO A 39 3.63 11.11 0.82
N THR A 40 4.32 10.27 1.58
CA THR A 40 5.79 10.17 1.52
C THR A 40 6.24 9.04 0.61
N LEU A 41 7.52 9.03 0.23
CA LEU A 41 8.09 7.91 -0.53
C LEU A 41 7.89 6.56 0.19
N ARG A 42 7.92 6.58 1.53
CA ARG A 42 7.67 5.38 2.33
C ARG A 42 6.23 4.90 2.16
N ASP A 43 5.26 5.81 2.11
CA ASP A 43 3.86 5.47 1.92
C ASP A 43 3.62 4.88 0.53
N ALA A 44 4.28 5.41 -0.51
CA ALA A 44 4.19 4.88 -1.88
C ALA A 44 4.74 3.45 -2.03
N LYS A 45 5.55 2.98 -1.08
CA LYS A 45 6.09 1.60 -1.05
C LYS A 45 5.22 0.62 -0.27
N ILE A 46 4.10 1.06 0.31
CA ILE A 46 3.22 0.22 1.14
C ILE A 46 1.97 -0.14 0.34
N ALA A 47 1.83 -1.42 -0.04
CA ALA A 47 0.69 -1.90 -0.82
C ALA A 47 -0.67 -1.61 -0.17
N LYS A 48 -0.75 -1.69 1.16
CA LYS A 48 -1.99 -1.43 1.92
C LYS A 48 -2.52 -0.01 1.71
N ASN A 49 -1.63 0.94 1.42
CA ASN A 49 -1.99 2.34 1.22
C ASN A 49 -2.70 2.60 -0.12
N TYR A 50 -2.76 1.60 -0.99
CA TYR A 50 -3.46 1.65 -2.28
C TYR A 50 -4.76 0.84 -2.28
N LEU A 51 -5.15 0.26 -1.13
CA LEU A 51 -6.36 -0.55 -1.02
C LEU A 51 -7.58 0.33 -0.72
N SER A 52 -8.71 0.01 -1.34
CA SER A 52 -9.99 0.58 -0.95
C SER A 52 -10.39 0.17 0.47
N GLU A 53 -11.36 0.87 1.06
CA GLU A 53 -11.88 0.53 2.39
C GLU A 53 -12.42 -0.91 2.45
N GLU A 54 -13.10 -1.35 1.38
CA GLU A 54 -13.64 -2.71 1.27
C GLU A 54 -12.53 -3.76 1.21
N GLU A 55 -11.54 -3.59 0.34
CA GLU A 55 -10.38 -4.49 0.23
C GLU A 55 -9.58 -4.55 1.54
N LEU A 56 -9.38 -3.40 2.20
CA LEU A 56 -8.66 -3.31 3.46
C LEU A 56 -9.45 -3.98 4.60
N LYS A 57 -10.78 -3.86 4.60
CA LYS A 57 -11.67 -4.55 5.56
C LYS A 57 -11.61 -6.06 5.37
N VAL A 58 -11.68 -6.54 4.13
CA VAL A 58 -11.55 -7.98 3.81
C VAL A 58 -10.17 -8.48 4.26
N LEU A 59 -9.09 -7.79 3.90
CA LEU A 59 -7.73 -8.14 4.29
C LEU A 59 -7.58 -8.21 5.82
N ASN A 60 -8.12 -7.23 6.54
CA ASN A 60 -8.07 -7.22 8.01
C ASN A 60 -8.85 -8.39 8.61
N ASN A 61 -10.04 -8.71 8.10
CA ASN A 61 -10.82 -9.84 8.58
C ASN A 61 -10.11 -11.18 8.34
N LEU A 62 -9.48 -11.35 7.18
CA LEU A 62 -8.68 -12.55 6.87
C LEU A 62 -7.47 -12.68 7.81
N VAL A 63 -6.77 -11.57 8.07
CA VAL A 63 -5.64 -11.53 9.01
C VAL A 63 -6.09 -11.85 10.43
N SER A 64 -7.19 -11.28 10.90
CA SER A 64 -7.75 -11.57 12.23
C SER A 64 -8.16 -13.03 12.35
N GLY A 65 -8.94 -13.55 11.41
CA GLY A 65 -9.36 -14.95 11.42
C GLY A 65 -8.17 -15.94 11.39
N TYR A 66 -7.09 -15.57 10.70
CA TYR A 66 -5.83 -16.33 10.75
C TYR A 66 -5.22 -16.35 12.17
N PHE A 67 -5.19 -15.21 12.87
CA PHE A 67 -4.67 -15.14 14.23
C PHE A 67 -5.57 -15.87 15.24
N ASP A 68 -6.88 -15.72 15.15
CA ASP A 68 -7.85 -16.43 16.00
C ASP A 68 -7.68 -17.94 15.87
N PHE A 69 -7.49 -18.43 14.63
CA PHE A 69 -7.22 -19.83 14.39
C PHE A 69 -5.90 -20.29 15.02
N ALA A 70 -4.83 -19.51 14.87
CA ALA A 70 -3.53 -19.82 15.49
C ALA A 70 -3.63 -19.85 17.03
N GLU A 71 -4.36 -18.92 17.62
CA GLU A 71 -4.62 -18.86 19.05
C GLU A 71 -5.34 -20.12 19.54
N VAL A 72 -6.39 -20.57 18.84
CA VAL A 72 -7.11 -21.81 19.19
C VAL A 72 -6.19 -23.03 19.15
N GLN A 73 -5.28 -23.12 18.19
CA GLN A 73 -4.32 -24.25 18.15
C GLN A 73 -3.31 -24.16 19.30
N ALA A 74 -2.84 -22.96 19.62
CA ALA A 74 -1.95 -22.72 20.74
C ALA A 74 -2.61 -23.09 22.09
N MET A 75 -3.87 -22.69 22.31
CA MET A 75 -4.66 -23.05 23.49
C MET A 75 -4.85 -24.57 23.63
N LYS A 76 -4.93 -25.29 22.51
CA LYS A 76 -5.04 -26.76 22.47
C LYS A 76 -3.69 -27.46 22.57
N HIS A 77 -2.60 -26.72 22.78
CA HIS A 77 -1.22 -27.23 22.80
C HIS A 77 -0.85 -28.04 21.55
N ARG A 78 -1.43 -27.67 20.40
CA ARG A 78 -1.12 -28.28 19.11
C ARG A 78 0.03 -27.53 18.47
N ALA A 79 1.17 -28.19 18.35
CA ALA A 79 2.31 -27.65 17.63
C ALA A 79 1.96 -27.48 16.14
N MET A 80 2.17 -26.28 15.61
CA MET A 80 1.91 -25.94 14.22
C MET A 80 3.12 -25.23 13.61
N TYR A 81 3.44 -25.60 12.38
CA TYR A 81 4.50 -24.99 11.58
C TYR A 81 3.89 -24.10 10.50
N MET A 82 4.69 -23.18 9.94
CA MET A 82 4.22 -22.26 8.88
C MET A 82 3.59 -22.97 7.68
N LYS A 83 4.03 -24.18 7.34
CA LYS A 83 3.42 -24.99 6.27
C LYS A 83 1.98 -25.40 6.59
N ASP A 84 1.68 -25.72 7.84
CA ASP A 84 0.35 -26.17 8.28
C ASP A 84 -0.61 -24.98 8.24
N TYR A 85 -0.13 -23.80 8.68
CA TYR A 85 -0.84 -22.54 8.56
C TYR A 85 -1.19 -22.16 7.12
N ILE A 86 -0.25 -22.36 6.18
CA ILE A 86 -0.50 -22.10 4.76
C ILE A 86 -1.57 -23.06 4.22
N GLN A 87 -1.49 -24.34 4.55
CA GLN A 87 -2.49 -25.33 4.13
C GLN A 87 -3.88 -25.00 4.67
N HIS A 88 -3.99 -24.59 5.93
CA HIS A 88 -5.25 -24.17 6.52
C HIS A 88 -5.82 -22.92 5.85
N LEU A 89 -4.98 -21.91 5.59
CA LEU A 89 -5.40 -20.73 4.87
C LEU A 89 -5.91 -21.10 3.47
N ASP A 90 -5.17 -21.93 2.73
CA ASP A 90 -5.58 -22.39 1.40
C ASP A 90 -6.91 -23.15 1.43
N ALA A 91 -7.15 -23.96 2.47
CA ALA A 91 -8.42 -24.67 2.65
C ALA A 91 -9.60 -23.72 2.93
N ILE A 92 -9.41 -22.69 3.78
CA ILE A 92 -10.44 -21.68 4.07
C ILE A 92 -10.78 -20.92 2.79
N LEU A 93 -9.77 -20.41 2.09
CA LEU A 93 -9.97 -19.65 0.86
C LEU A 93 -10.64 -20.47 -0.24
N SER A 94 -10.26 -21.74 -0.39
CA SER A 94 -10.91 -22.66 -1.33
C SER A 94 -12.38 -22.89 -0.97
N SER A 95 -12.70 -22.96 0.33
CA SER A 95 -14.07 -23.19 0.80
C SER A 95 -15.00 -21.98 0.60
N THR A 96 -14.43 -20.77 0.55
CA THR A 96 -15.18 -19.53 0.29
C THR A 96 -15.31 -19.20 -1.20
N GLY A 97 -14.68 -20.00 -2.08
CA GLY A 97 -14.68 -19.79 -3.53
C GLY A 97 -13.65 -18.76 -4.02
N GLU A 98 -12.72 -18.34 -3.16
CA GLU A 98 -11.69 -17.37 -3.51
C GLU A 98 -10.57 -18.02 -4.34
N GLN A 99 -9.99 -17.24 -5.26
CA GLN A 99 -8.88 -17.73 -6.06
C GLN A 99 -7.61 -17.85 -5.20
N LEU A 100 -6.98 -19.01 -5.26
CA LEU A 100 -5.69 -19.21 -4.61
C LEU A 100 -4.57 -18.63 -5.48
N LEU A 101 -3.62 -17.96 -4.83
CA LEU A 101 -2.37 -17.57 -5.46
C LEU A 101 -1.59 -18.81 -5.90
N ASN A 102 -1.50 -19.02 -7.21
CA ASN A 102 -0.68 -20.05 -7.84
C ASN A 102 0.69 -19.46 -8.22
N GLY A 103 1.75 -19.88 -7.52
CA GLY A 103 3.11 -19.39 -7.75
C GLY A 103 3.44 -18.09 -7.01
N CYS A 104 4.21 -17.21 -7.66
CA CYS A 104 4.82 -16.04 -7.02
C CYS A 104 4.20 -14.69 -7.41
N GLY A 105 3.21 -14.68 -8.30
CA GLY A 105 2.76 -13.47 -9.01
C GLY A 105 3.61 -13.21 -10.26
N THR A 106 3.28 -12.15 -10.98
CA THR A 106 3.93 -11.73 -12.22
C THR A 106 4.97 -10.63 -12.04
N VAL A 107 4.84 -9.83 -10.97
CA VAL A 107 5.73 -8.69 -10.68
C VAL A 107 6.64 -8.99 -9.49
N SER A 108 7.94 -8.70 -9.64
CA SER A 108 8.90 -8.84 -8.54
C SER A 108 8.80 -7.68 -7.55
N HIS A 109 9.22 -7.91 -6.31
CA HIS A 109 9.26 -6.86 -5.30
C HIS A 109 10.14 -5.68 -5.73
N GLU A 110 11.30 -5.95 -6.32
CA GLU A 110 12.23 -4.94 -6.80
C GLU A 110 11.60 -4.07 -7.90
N GLN A 111 10.94 -4.69 -8.87
CA GLN A 111 10.22 -3.97 -9.94
C GLN A 111 9.13 -3.05 -9.38
N ALA A 112 8.38 -3.52 -8.38
CA ALA A 112 7.36 -2.72 -7.72
C ALA A 112 7.96 -1.52 -6.96
N MET A 113 9.06 -1.73 -6.22
CA MET A 113 9.73 -0.66 -5.48
C MET A 113 10.34 0.40 -6.41
N GLU A 114 11.00 -0.03 -7.49
CA GLU A 114 11.56 0.88 -8.49
C GLU A 114 10.49 1.71 -9.18
N LYS A 115 9.35 1.10 -9.52
CA LYS A 115 8.21 1.84 -10.07
C LYS A 115 7.69 2.86 -9.06
N ALA A 116 7.41 2.45 -7.83
CA ALA A 116 6.91 3.36 -6.79
C ALA A 116 7.85 4.56 -6.56
N GLU A 117 9.16 4.34 -6.54
CA GLU A 117 10.15 5.43 -6.44
C GLU A 117 10.09 6.38 -7.63
N ARG A 118 10.02 5.85 -8.85
CA ARG A 118 9.97 6.65 -10.07
C ARG A 118 8.70 7.49 -10.14
N GLU A 119 7.55 6.90 -9.82
CA GLU A 119 6.28 7.62 -9.75
C GLU A 119 6.32 8.69 -8.66
N TYR A 120 6.89 8.36 -7.49
CA TYR A 120 7.00 9.32 -6.39
C TYR A 120 7.84 10.54 -6.78
N ARG A 121 8.99 10.34 -7.43
CA ARG A 121 9.82 11.46 -7.90
C ARG A 121 9.08 12.36 -8.89
N GLN A 122 8.25 11.78 -9.76
CA GLN A 122 7.44 12.56 -10.70
C GLN A 122 6.35 13.36 -9.98
N PHE A 123 5.70 12.74 -8.99
CA PHE A 123 4.68 13.38 -8.16
C PHE A 123 5.26 14.52 -7.30
N ASP A 124 6.41 14.30 -6.67
CA ASP A 124 7.11 15.25 -5.80
C ASP A 124 7.53 16.52 -6.57
N VAL A 125 8.04 16.36 -7.80
CA VAL A 125 8.39 17.50 -8.66
C VAL A 125 7.17 18.33 -9.07
N ARG A 126 5.99 17.70 -9.20
CA ARG A 126 4.75 18.37 -9.63
C ARG A 126 3.99 18.98 -8.46
N THR A 127 4.15 18.44 -7.26
CA THR A 127 3.37 18.79 -6.08
C THR A 127 4.21 19.64 -5.14
N LEU A 128 4.05 20.95 -5.23
CA LEU A 128 4.66 21.87 -4.27
C LEU A 128 4.10 21.63 -2.87
N SER A 129 4.96 21.35 -1.90
CA SER A 129 4.58 21.23 -0.51
C SER A 129 4.02 22.57 0.03
N PRO A 130 3.21 22.57 1.09
CA PRO A 130 2.67 23.80 1.68
C PRO A 130 3.76 24.80 2.10
N VAL A 131 4.93 24.30 2.53
CA VAL A 131 6.09 25.12 2.90
C VAL A 131 6.69 25.79 1.65
N GLU A 132 6.84 25.06 0.54
CA GLU A 132 7.35 25.61 -0.71
C GLU A 132 6.39 26.62 -1.33
N GLN A 133 5.08 26.36 -1.26
CA GLN A 133 4.05 27.32 -1.67
C GLN A 133 4.15 28.61 -0.85
N ALA A 134 4.21 28.50 0.48
CA ALA A 134 4.37 29.66 1.37
C ALA A 134 5.68 30.41 1.11
N TYR A 135 6.76 29.70 0.80
CA TYR A 135 8.05 30.31 0.44
C TYR A 135 7.95 31.09 -0.88
N LEU A 136 7.37 30.49 -1.92
CA LEU A 136 7.15 31.15 -3.22
C LEU A 136 6.26 32.37 -3.10
N ASP A 137 5.22 32.31 -2.27
CA ASP A 137 4.32 33.45 -2.05
C ASP A 137 5.02 34.58 -1.29
N ASN A 138 5.86 34.26 -0.29
CA ASN A 138 6.70 35.25 0.36
C ASN A 138 7.67 35.93 -0.63
N ILE A 139 8.31 35.17 -1.52
CA ILE A 139 9.16 35.74 -2.58
C ILE A 139 8.36 36.68 -3.50
N LYS A 140 7.14 36.30 -3.90
CA LYS A 140 6.28 37.18 -4.71
C LYS A 140 5.91 38.47 -3.98
N ILE A 141 5.58 38.39 -2.69
CA ILE A 141 5.27 39.56 -1.85
C ILE A 141 6.48 40.50 -1.76
N LEU A 142 7.68 39.95 -1.51
CA LEU A 142 8.92 40.73 -1.46
C LEU A 142 9.21 41.43 -2.79
N ASN A 143 9.08 40.71 -3.92
CA ASN A 143 9.27 41.28 -5.24
C ASN A 143 8.28 42.42 -5.56
N LYS A 144 7.01 42.30 -5.16
CA LYS A 144 6.03 43.39 -5.29
C LYS A 144 6.42 44.62 -4.48
N LYS A 145 6.88 44.44 -3.24
CA LYS A 145 7.34 45.55 -2.38
C LYS A 145 8.57 46.27 -2.95
N VAL A 146 9.48 45.55 -3.58
CA VAL A 146 10.68 46.12 -4.23
C VAL A 146 10.29 46.90 -5.50
N LYS A 147 9.36 46.38 -6.31
CA LYS A 147 8.89 47.06 -7.53
C LYS A 147 8.03 48.31 -7.25
N GLY A 148 7.26 48.33 -6.16
CA GLY A 148 6.45 49.48 -5.75
C GLY A 148 7.21 50.62 -5.06
N LYS A 149 8.53 50.49 -4.88
CA LYS A 149 9.42 51.51 -4.29
C LYS A 149 10.25 52.28 -5.33
N LYS A 150 9.95 52.14 -6.62
CA LYS A 150 10.50 52.97 -7.71
C LYS A 150 9.47 53.98 -8.18
#